data_AF-A0A7S2SDI5-F1
#
_entry.id   AF-A0A7S2SDI5-F1
#
_cell.length_a   1.000
_cell.length_b   1.000
_cell.length_c   1.000
_cell.angle_alpha   90.00
_cell.angle_beta   90.00
_cell.angle_gamma   90.00
#
_symmetry.space_group_name_H-M   'P 1'
#
loop_
_entity.id
_entity.type
_entity.pdbx_description
1 polymer ?
#
loop_
_entity_poly.entity_id
_entity_poly.type
_entity_poly.pdbx_seq_one_letter_code
_entity_poly.pdbx_strand_id
1 'polypeptide(L)'
;VALITMEIHNRDVQDRMIKANCQNVMDFDWLSQLRFYWNKDEGEFGGIVVRQTNQQMEFGYEYQGNNGRLVVTPLTDRCVLTLVTALALNRGGAPAGPAGTGK
;
A
#
# COMPACT_ATOMS: atom_id res chain seq x y z
N VAL A 1 -3.61 -18.19 -3.72
CA VAL A 1 -2.64 -17.72 -2.70
C VAL A 1 -2.63 -16.21 -2.57
N ALA A 2 -2.49 -15.44 -3.66
CA ALA A 2 -2.44 -13.97 -3.61
C ALA A 2 -3.60 -13.30 -2.84
N LEU A 3 -4.84 -13.70 -3.08
CA LEU A 3 -6.02 -13.18 -2.37
C LEU A 3 -5.96 -13.47 -0.87
N ILE A 4 -5.64 -14.72 -0.50
CA ILE A 4 -5.53 -15.14 0.91
C ILE A 4 -4.45 -14.32 1.64
N THR A 5 -3.31 -14.07 1.00
CA THR A 5 -2.25 -13.23 1.58
C THR A 5 -2.72 -11.81 1.86
N MET A 6 -3.54 -11.22 0.97
CA MET A 6 -4.11 -9.89 1.17
C MET A 6 -5.14 -9.87 2.29
N GLU A 7 -6.01 -10.88 2.38
CA GLU A 7 -7.01 -10.96 3.45
C GLU A 7 -6.36 -11.12 4.83
N ILE A 8 -5.30 -11.94 4.94
CA ILE A 8 -4.54 -12.08 6.19
C ILE A 8 -3.91 -10.74 6.59
N HIS A 9 -3.29 -10.05 5.63
CA HIS A 9 -2.73 -8.72 5.88
C HIS A 9 -3.78 -7.71 6.34
N ASN A 10 -4.94 -7.66 5.67
CA ASN A 10 -6.03 -6.75 6.02
C ASN A 10 -6.54 -6.99 7.45
N ARG A 11 -6.72 -8.26 7.84
CA ARG A 11 -7.07 -8.64 9.21
C ARG A 11 -6.02 -8.15 10.21
N ASP A 12 -4.75 -8.41 9.95
CA ASP A 12 -3.66 -8.01 10.87
C ASP A 12 -3.54 -6.48 11.01
N VAL A 13 -3.85 -5.73 9.94
CA VAL A 13 -3.93 -4.27 9.95
C VAL A 13 -5.13 -3.79 10.77
N GLN A 14 -6.30 -4.40 10.62
CA GLN A 14 -7.49 -4.09 11.43
C GLN A 14 -7.24 -4.33 12.92
N ASP A 15 -6.68 -5.48 13.28
CA ASP A 15 -6.35 -5.81 14.67
C ASP A 15 -5.37 -4.78 15.28
N ARG A 16 -4.42 -4.29 14.48
CA ARG A 16 -3.49 -3.24 14.91
C ARG A 16 -4.20 -1.91 15.14
N MET A 17 -5.07 -1.50 14.22
CA MET A 17 -5.84 -0.25 14.34
C MET A 17 -6.77 -0.28 15.56
N ILE A 18 -7.42 -1.42 15.83
CA ILE A 18 -8.26 -1.61 17.01
C ILE A 18 -7.43 -1.45 18.29
N LYS A 19 -6.27 -2.10 18.37
CA LYS A 19 -5.37 -2.00 19.54
C LYS A 19 -4.80 -0.60 19.74
N ALA A 20 -4.57 0.13 18.66
CA ALA A 20 -4.09 1.51 18.68
C ALA A 20 -5.20 2.54 18.99
N ASN A 21 -6.46 2.10 19.12
CA ASN A 21 -7.61 2.97 19.26
C ASN A 21 -7.69 4.04 18.14
N CYS A 22 -7.46 3.60 16.90
CA CYS A 22 -7.60 4.43 15.70
C CYS A 22 -9.10 4.72 15.48
N GLN A 23 -9.51 5.99 15.62
CA GLN A 23 -10.91 6.42 15.55
C GLN A 23 -11.18 7.40 14.41
N ASN A 24 -10.14 8.02 13.85
CA ASN A 24 -10.25 9.02 12.80
C ASN A 24 -9.58 8.54 11.52
N VAL A 25 -10.15 8.92 10.38
CA VAL A 25 -9.55 8.73 9.05
C VAL A 25 -8.25 9.54 8.86
N MET A 26 -7.95 10.47 9.77
CA MET A 26 -6.70 11.22 9.80
C MET A 26 -5.64 10.59 10.73
N ASP A 27 -5.97 9.51 11.43
CA ASP A 27 -5.01 8.83 12.31
C ASP A 27 -3.90 8.15 11.48
N PHE A 28 -2.67 8.20 11.98
CA PHE A 28 -1.52 7.70 11.24
C PHE A 28 -1.60 6.20 10.94
N ASP A 29 -2.17 5.40 11.83
CA ASP A 29 -2.33 3.96 11.62
C ASP A 29 -3.15 3.66 10.36
N TRP A 30 -4.20 4.44 10.10
CA TRP A 30 -4.96 4.39 8.86
C TRP A 30 -4.21 5.03 7.70
N LEU A 31 -3.68 6.25 7.90
CA LEU A 31 -2.99 7.01 6.85
C LEU A 31 -1.76 6.29 6.29
N SER A 32 -1.06 5.49 7.10
CA SER A 32 0.11 4.72 6.70
C SER A 32 -0.20 3.54 5.76
N GLN A 33 -1.44 3.06 5.72
CA GLN A 33 -1.86 1.98 4.81
C GLN A 33 -1.90 2.44 3.36
N LEU A 34 -1.61 1.53 2.43
CA LEU A 34 -1.82 1.75 1.00
C LEU A 34 -3.30 1.54 0.67
N ARG A 35 -4.01 2.61 0.31
CA ARG A 35 -5.48 2.61 0.15
C ARG A 35 -5.88 2.85 -1.29
N PHE A 36 -6.88 2.13 -1.78
CA PHE A 36 -7.39 2.22 -3.14
C PHE A 36 -8.79 2.83 -3.11
N TYR A 37 -9.00 3.90 -3.88
CA TYR A 37 -10.29 4.57 -4.00
C TYR A 37 -10.76 4.50 -5.44
N TRP A 38 -11.98 4.01 -5.63
CA TRP A 38 -12.64 3.97 -6.93
C TRP A 38 -13.47 5.24 -7.13
N ASN A 39 -13.17 5.97 -8.20
CA ASN A 39 -13.88 7.18 -8.61
C ASN A 39 -14.68 6.88 -9.88
N LYS A 40 -16.01 6.91 -9.78
CA LYS A 40 -16.89 6.59 -10.91
C LYS A 40 -16.98 7.70 -11.96
N ASP A 41 -16.70 8.94 -11.55
CA ASP A 41 -16.89 10.12 -12.39
C ASP A 41 -15.67 10.41 -13.28
N GLU A 42 -14.62 9.58 -13.17
CA GLU A 42 -13.34 9.76 -13.83
C GLU A 42 -13.26 8.92 -15.11
N GLY A 43 -13.54 9.55 -16.25
CA GLY A 43 -13.55 8.90 -17.56
C GLY A 43 -14.75 7.98 -17.80
N GLU A 44 -14.74 7.25 -18.92
CA GLU A 44 -15.86 6.39 -19.34
C GLU A 44 -16.05 5.17 -18.42
N PHE A 45 -14.95 4.67 -17.84
CA PHE A 45 -14.94 3.44 -17.05
C PHE A 45 -14.68 3.66 -15.56
N GLY A 46 -14.49 4.90 -15.10
CA GLY A 46 -14.01 5.21 -13.75
C GLY A 46 -12.48 5.10 -13.60
N GLY A 47 -11.97 5.70 -12.53
CA GLY A 47 -10.55 5.78 -12.19
C GLY A 47 -10.23 5.24 -10.80
N ILE A 48 -9.04 4.67 -10.61
CA ILE A 48 -8.50 4.26 -9.32
C ILE A 48 -7.43 5.24 -8.89
N VAL A 49 -7.63 5.84 -7.72
CA VAL A 49 -6.63 6.64 -7.04
C VAL A 49 -6.09 5.83 -5.86
N VAL A 50 -4.77 5.62 -5.85
CA VAL A 50 -4.05 5.03 -4.73
C VAL A 50 -3.59 6.15 -3.81
N ARG A 51 -3.83 6.01 -2.50
CA ARG A 51 -3.41 6.98 -1.49
C ARG A 51 -2.59 6.31 -0.40
N GLN A 52 -1.52 6.98 0.02
CA GLN A 52 -0.76 6.61 1.21
C GLN A 52 -0.19 7.87 1.84
N THR A 53 -0.36 8.01 3.15
CA THR A 53 -0.10 9.25 3.90
C THR A 53 -0.78 10.46 3.24
N ASN A 54 -0.02 11.46 2.83
CA ASN A 54 -0.49 12.67 2.16
C ASN A 54 -0.33 12.60 0.63
N GLN A 55 0.11 11.46 0.10
CA GLN A 55 0.41 11.28 -1.32
C GLN A 55 -0.75 10.58 -2.03
N GLN A 56 -0.97 10.96 -3.29
CA GLN A 56 -1.94 10.32 -4.18
C GLN A 56 -1.24 9.99 -5.50
N MET A 57 -1.60 8.85 -6.09
CA MET A 57 -1.08 8.41 -7.38
C MET A 57 -2.17 7.69 -8.16
N GLU A 58 -2.12 7.83 -9.48
CA GLU A 58 -3.00 7.11 -10.39
C GLU A 58 -2.57 5.64 -10.50
N PHE A 59 -3.55 4.75 -10.60
CA PHE A 59 -3.28 3.34 -10.82
C PHE A 59 -2.86 3.10 -12.28
N GLY A 60 -1.79 2.32 -12.50
CA GLY A 60 -1.19 2.15 -13.84
C GLY A 60 -1.89 1.17 -14.79
N TYR A 61 -2.85 0.37 -14.31
CA TYR A 61 -3.63 -0.61 -15.09
C TYR A 61 -2.84 -1.66 -15.91
N GLU A 62 -1.55 -1.83 -15.65
CA GLU A 62 -0.75 -2.86 -16.31
C GLU A 62 -1.23 -4.26 -15.91
N TYR A 63 -1.43 -5.13 -16.90
CA TYR A 63 -1.81 -6.52 -16.66
C TYR A 63 -0.62 -7.33 -16.13
N GLN A 64 -0.69 -7.71 -14.86
CA GLN A 64 0.35 -8.48 -14.17
C GLN A 64 0.11 -10.00 -14.16
N GLY A 65 -1.06 -10.48 -14.63
CA GLY A 65 -1.41 -11.91 -14.57
C GLY A 65 -1.44 -12.48 -13.14
N ASN A 66 -1.30 -13.80 -13.01
CA ASN A 66 -1.28 -14.50 -11.72
C ASN A 66 0.16 -14.70 -11.23
N ASN A 67 0.84 -13.59 -10.95
CA ASN A 67 2.18 -13.61 -10.37
C ASN A 67 2.15 -14.03 -8.89
N GLY A 68 3.26 -14.59 -8.41
CA GLY A 68 3.45 -14.85 -6.98
C GLY A 68 3.31 -13.56 -6.15
N ARG A 69 2.71 -13.66 -4.97
CA ARG A 69 2.52 -12.52 -4.05
C ARG A 69 3.51 -12.64 -2.90
N LEU A 70 4.28 -11.58 -2.66
CA LEU A 70 5.10 -11.47 -1.45
C LEU A 70 4.20 -11.34 -0.22
N VAL A 71 4.58 -11.99 0.88
CA VAL A 71 3.89 -11.84 2.16
C VAL A 71 4.05 -10.40 2.64
N VAL A 72 2.94 -9.77 3.02
CA VAL A 72 2.94 -8.39 3.49
C VAL A 72 3.21 -8.37 5.00
N THR A 73 4.43 -7.96 5.36
CA THR A 73 4.93 -7.86 6.73
C THR A 73 5.09 -6.39 7.15
N PRO A 74 5.24 -6.09 8.45
CA PRO A 74 5.53 -4.72 8.90
C PRO A 74 6.82 -4.12 8.34
N LEU A 75 7.77 -4.94 7.85
CA LEU A 75 8.97 -4.46 7.19
C LEU A 75 8.70 -4.06 5.73
N THR A 76 7.96 -4.90 4.99
CA THR A 76 7.59 -4.60 3.61
C THR A 76 6.62 -3.42 3.52
N ASP A 77 5.71 -3.25 4.48
CA ASP A 77 4.84 -2.07 4.58
C ASP A 77 5.63 -0.78 4.69
N ARG A 78 6.65 -0.76 5.56
CA ARG A 78 7.55 0.39 5.72
C ARG A 78 8.38 0.65 4.47
N CYS A 79 8.78 -0.40 3.76
CA CYS A 79 9.46 -0.26 2.48
C CYS A 79 8.53 0.41 1.45
N VAL A 80 7.30 -0.08 1.27
CA VAL A 80 6.30 0.51 0.37
C VAL A 80 6.04 1.98 0.74
N LEU A 81 5.82 2.28 2.02
CA LEU A 81 5.64 3.65 2.50
C LEU A 81 6.79 4.58 2.09
N THR A 82 8.01 4.10 2.21
CA THR A 82 9.22 4.87 1.86
C THR A 82 9.32 5.07 0.34
N LEU A 83 9.04 4.02 -0.44
CA LEU A 83 9.08 4.06 -1.90
C LEU A 83 8.01 5.01 -2.46
N VAL A 84 6.78 4.94 -1.95
CA VAL A 84 5.68 5.85 -2.33
C VAL A 84 6.03 7.30 -1.98
N THR A 85 6.60 7.53 -0.80
CA THR A 85 7.04 8.88 -0.40
C THR A 85 8.16 9.40 -1.30
N ALA A 86 9.15 8.56 -1.65
CA ALA A 86 10.22 8.94 -2.56
C ALA A 86 9.67 9.27 -3.95
N LEU A 87 8.76 8.44 -4.48
CA LEU A 87 8.13 8.65 -5.77
C LEU A 87 7.38 9.97 -5.82
N ALA A 88 6.61 10.30 -4.77
CA ALA A 88 5.89 11.57 -4.70
C ALA A 88 6.82 12.80 -4.63
N LEU A 89 8.05 12.63 -4.16
CA LEU A 89 9.09 13.66 -4.15
C LEU A 89 9.92 13.67 -5.44
N ASN A 90 9.52 12.93 -6.49
CA ASN A 90 10.27 12.74 -7.72
C ASN A 90 11.70 12.22 -7.47
N ARG A 91 11.84 11.30 -6.51
CA ARG A 91 13.10 10.62 -6.16
C ARG A 91 12.98 9.12 -6.39
N GLY A 92 14.13 8.50 -6.67
CA GLY A 92 14.24 7.04 -6.69
C GLY A 92 14.29 6.46 -5.27
N GLY A 93 13.87 5.21 -5.13
CA GLY A 93 14.05 4.42 -3.90
C GLY A 93 15.18 3.42 -4.05
N ALA A 94 16.12 3.40 -3.11
CA ALA A 94 17.24 2.46 -3.09
C ALA A 94 17.31 1.73 -1.73
N PRO A 95 16.50 0.67 -1.52
CA PRO A 95 16.61 -0.14 -0.31
C PRO A 95 17.98 -0.84 -0.28
N ALA A 96 18.66 -0.82 0.87
CA ALA A 96 19.97 -1.43 1.07
C ALA A 96 19.96 -2.36 2.29
N GLY A 97 20.77 -3.43 2.24
CA GLY A 97 20.82 -4.46 3.28
C GLY A 97 21.53 -5.75 2.84
N PRO A 98 21.78 -6.71 3.75
CA PRO A 98 22.44 -7.98 3.45
C PRO A 98 21.75 -8.82 2.37
N ALA A 99 22.45 -9.81 1.80
CA ALA A 99 21.83 -10.77 0.88
C ALA A 99 20.69 -11.53 1.55
N GLY A 100 19.63 -11.85 0.81
CA GLY A 100 18.48 -12.63 1.31
C GLY A 100 17.43 -11.83 2.10
N THR A 101 17.55 -10.49 2.20
CA THR A 101 16.57 -9.66 2.95
C THR A 101 15.35 -9.23 2.13
N GLY A 102 15.15 -9.79 0.92
CA GLY A 102 13.99 -9.44 0.07
C GLY A 102 13.95 -7.99 -0.39
N LYS A 103 15.11 -7.40 -0.69
CA LYS A 103 15.23 -6.13 -1.43
C LYS A 103 15.02 -6.35 -2.91
#